data_AF-A0A954P6Y1-F1
#
_entry.id   AF-A0A954P6Y1-F1
#
_cell.length_a   1.000
_cell.length_b   1.000
_cell.length_c   1.000
_cell.angle_alpha   90.00
_cell.angle_beta   90.00
_cell.angle_gamma   90.00
#
_symmetry.space_group_name_H-M   'P 1'
#
loop_
_entity.id
_entity.type
_entity.pdbx_description
1 polymer ?
#
loop_
_entity_poly.entity_id
_entity_poly.type
_entity_poly.pdbx_seq_one_letter_code
_entity_poly.pdbx_strand_id
1 'polypeptide(L)'
;MQIHGLQQAQTIHAIQRPNSASSTGPVQATNASRPIAEDQLDLSIEAQQLTFAQDVTANGENAGIRTEKVAAIRQAIADGSYETPEKLSAALDSLLDTFA
;
A
#
# COMPACT_ATOMS: atom_id res chain seq x y z
N MET A 1 -6.78 -10.74 -51.12
CA MET A 1 -6.85 -9.56 -50.24
C MET A 1 -8.28 -9.46 -49.72
N GLN A 2 -8.60 -10.17 -48.64
CA GLN A 2 -9.93 -10.13 -48.00
C GLN A 2 -9.83 -9.25 -46.75
N ILE A 3 -10.49 -8.10 -46.81
CA ILE A 3 -10.74 -7.21 -45.67
C ILE A 3 -12.18 -7.42 -45.26
N HIS A 4 -12.40 -8.08 -44.11
CA HIS A 4 -13.73 -8.20 -43.53
C HIS A 4 -14.01 -6.96 -42.68
N GLY A 5 -15.10 -6.28 -43.04
CA GLY A 5 -15.50 -4.99 -42.50
C GLY A 5 -16.10 -5.05 -41.10
N LEU A 6 -16.01 -3.88 -40.46
CA LEU A 6 -16.66 -3.49 -39.22
C LEU A 6 -18.19 -3.61 -39.34
N GLN A 7 -18.84 -4.15 -38.30
CA GLN A 7 -20.26 -4.01 -37.91
C GLN A 7 -20.52 -5.09 -36.82
N GLN A 8 -20.95 -4.78 -35.59
CA GLN A 8 -22.20 -4.11 -35.25
C GLN A 8 -22.13 -3.39 -33.91
N ALA A 9 -22.83 -2.26 -33.89
CA ALA A 9 -23.08 -1.40 -32.77
C ALA A 9 -24.13 -1.99 -31.79
N GLN A 10 -23.93 -1.66 -30.51
CA GLN A 10 -24.94 -1.24 -29.52
C GLN A 10 -26.25 -2.04 -29.42
N THR A 11 -26.42 -2.79 -28.33
CA THR A 11 -27.74 -3.11 -27.78
C THR A 11 -28.02 -2.24 -26.55
N ILE A 12 -29.16 -1.56 -26.57
CA ILE A 12 -29.63 -0.57 -25.61
C ILE A 12 -30.25 -1.26 -24.37
N HIS A 13 -29.74 -0.86 -23.20
CA HIS A 13 -30.35 -0.73 -21.86
C HIS A 13 -31.68 -1.45 -21.55
N ALA A 14 -31.64 -2.34 -20.54
CA ALA A 14 -32.78 -2.58 -19.65
C ALA A 14 -32.57 -1.80 -18.35
N ILE A 15 -33.46 -0.83 -18.09
CA ILE A 15 -33.52 -0.07 -16.84
C ILE A 15 -34.27 -0.94 -15.82
N GLN A 16 -33.55 -1.64 -14.95
CA GLN A 16 -34.15 -2.36 -13.83
C GLN A 16 -34.38 -1.37 -12.68
N ARG A 17 -35.65 -1.07 -12.37
CA ARG A 17 -36.09 -0.20 -11.27
C ARG A 17 -35.49 -0.63 -9.91
N PRO A 18 -35.24 0.31 -8.98
CA PRO A 18 -34.84 -0.02 -7.63
C PRO A 18 -36.02 -0.67 -6.89
N ASN A 19 -35.88 -1.96 -6.56
CA ASN A 19 -36.80 -2.63 -5.66
C ASN A 19 -36.42 -2.27 -4.22
N SER A 20 -37.21 -1.41 -3.58
CA SER A 20 -37.15 -1.17 -2.15
C SER A 20 -37.75 -2.38 -1.42
N ALA A 21 -36.91 -3.19 -0.78
CA ALA A 21 -37.36 -4.13 0.25
C ALA A 21 -36.26 -4.37 1.27
N SER A 22 -36.66 -4.18 2.52
CA SER A 22 -35.95 -4.33 3.78
C SER A 22 -35.51 -5.78 4.05
N SER A 23 -34.32 -5.97 4.60
CA SER A 23 -34.10 -6.53 5.95
C SER A 23 -32.70 -7.15 6.08
N THR A 24 -32.18 -7.02 7.30
CA THR A 24 -30.90 -7.44 7.85
C THR A 24 -30.50 -8.89 7.55
N GLY A 25 -29.34 -9.06 6.91
CA GLY A 25 -28.58 -10.31 6.82
C GLY A 25 -27.07 -9.99 6.84
N PRO A 26 -26.19 -10.92 7.23
CA PRO A 26 -24.76 -10.65 7.37
C PRO A 26 -24.18 -10.21 6.02
N VAL A 27 -23.53 -9.05 6.03
CA VAL A 27 -22.90 -8.46 4.85
C VAL A 27 -21.74 -9.36 4.42
N GLN A 28 -22.01 -10.25 3.48
CA GLN A 28 -20.95 -10.90 2.72
C GLN A 28 -20.26 -9.80 1.92
N ALA A 29 -19.05 -9.42 2.33
CA ALA A 29 -18.24 -8.46 1.63
C ALA A 29 -17.85 -9.05 0.26
N THR A 30 -18.71 -8.87 -0.73
CA THR A 30 -18.28 -8.90 -2.12
C THR A 30 -17.42 -7.66 -2.28
N ASN A 31 -16.10 -7.83 -2.18
CA ASN A 31 -15.11 -6.86 -2.65
C ASN A 31 -15.28 -6.74 -4.16
N ALA A 32 -16.34 -6.07 -4.60
CA ALA A 32 -16.39 -5.47 -5.91
C ALA A 32 -15.37 -4.35 -5.86
N SER A 33 -14.12 -4.67 -6.23
CA SER A 33 -13.09 -3.69 -6.51
C SER A 33 -13.66 -2.77 -7.58
N ARG A 34 -14.27 -1.66 -7.16
CA ARG A 34 -14.40 -0.49 -8.01
C ARG A 34 -12.98 -0.18 -8.50
N PRO A 35 -12.75 0.02 -9.80
CA PRO A 35 -11.49 0.58 -10.25
C PRO A 35 -11.43 1.99 -9.66
N ILE A 36 -10.76 2.12 -8.53
CA ILE A 36 -10.28 3.40 -8.02
C ILE A 36 -9.30 3.85 -9.10
N ALA A 37 -9.47 5.07 -9.63
CA ALA A 37 -8.48 5.62 -10.55
C ALA A 37 -7.12 5.58 -9.83
N GLU A 38 -6.24 4.69 -10.29
CA GLU A 38 -4.91 4.55 -9.74
C GLU A 38 -4.11 5.78 -10.17
N ASP A 39 -3.82 6.66 -9.23
CA ASP A 39 -2.83 7.71 -9.41
C ASP A 39 -1.46 7.03 -9.49
N GLN A 40 -0.95 6.86 -10.71
CA GLN A 40 0.31 6.18 -10.96
C GLN A 40 1.45 7.20 -10.97
N LEU A 41 2.40 7.00 -10.06
CA LEU A 41 3.64 7.75 -10.02
C LEU A 41 4.66 7.11 -10.98
N ASP A 42 4.95 7.78 -12.09
CA ASP A 42 6.05 7.39 -12.97
C ASP A 42 7.36 8.03 -12.47
N LEU A 43 8.26 7.20 -11.96
CA LEU A 43 9.57 7.63 -11.46
C LEU A 43 10.59 7.57 -12.59
N SER A 44 11.49 8.55 -12.65
CA SER A 44 12.59 8.53 -13.63
C SER A 44 13.51 7.31 -13.42
N ILE A 45 14.21 6.90 -14.49
CA ILE A 45 15.08 5.73 -14.47
C ILE A 45 16.17 5.86 -13.40
N GLU A 46 16.67 7.08 -13.16
CA GLU A 46 17.67 7.38 -12.16
C GLU A 46 17.12 7.22 -10.73
N ALA A 47 15.89 7.65 -10.48
CA ALA A 47 15.22 7.49 -9.19
C ALA A 47 14.93 6.01 -8.88
N GLN A 48 14.56 5.23 -9.90
CA GLN A 48 14.39 3.78 -9.77
C GLN A 48 15.71 3.11 -9.40
N GLN A 49 16.80 3.44 -10.11
CA GLN A 49 18.14 2.89 -9.82
C GLN A 49 18.63 3.23 -8.41
N LEU A 50 18.38 4.45 -7.93
CA LEU A 50 18.75 4.84 -6.57
C LEU A 50 17.96 4.03 -5.54
N THR A 51 16.67 3.81 -5.77
CA THR A 51 15.83 2.98 -4.90
C THR A 51 16.39 1.56 -4.80
N PHE A 52 16.72 0.93 -5.94
CA PHE A 52 17.33 -0.41 -5.94
C PHE A 52 18.71 -0.43 -5.27
N ALA A 53 19.56 0.56 -5.52
CA ALA A 53 20.89 0.63 -4.91
C ALA A 53 20.82 0.84 -3.40
N GLN A 54 19.86 1.65 -2.93
CA GLN A 54 19.64 1.92 -1.52
C GLN A 54 19.00 0.73 -0.82
N ASP A 55 18.10 0.01 -1.48
CA ASP A 55 17.56 -1.27 -0.99
C ASP A 55 18.69 -2.30 -0.85
N VAL A 56 19.56 -2.45 -1.85
CA VAL A 56 20.70 -3.38 -1.80
C VAL A 56 21.73 -2.99 -0.72
N THR A 57 21.96 -1.69 -0.48
CA THR A 57 22.96 -1.21 0.48
C THR A 57 22.43 -1.17 1.92
N ALA A 58 21.18 -0.76 2.13
CA ALA A 58 20.54 -0.72 3.44
C ALA A 58 20.08 -2.11 3.90
N ASN A 59 19.75 -3.00 2.94
CA ASN A 59 19.20 -4.33 3.18
C ASN A 59 20.12 -5.45 2.67
N GLY A 60 21.45 -5.30 2.77
CA GLY A 60 22.41 -6.34 2.35
C GLY A 60 22.07 -7.73 2.88
N GLU A 61 22.02 -8.72 1.96
CA GLU A 61 21.81 -10.20 2.07
C GLU A 61 20.71 -10.73 3.02
N ASN A 62 20.04 -9.88 3.80
CA ASN A 62 19.02 -10.22 4.78
C ASN A 62 17.89 -9.19 4.73
N ALA A 63 17.42 -8.91 3.51
CA ALA A 63 16.43 -7.90 3.14
C ALA A 63 14.99 -8.26 3.49
N GLY A 64 14.80 -8.83 4.69
CA GLY A 64 13.49 -8.98 5.30
C GLY A 64 13.35 -8.04 6.49
N ILE A 65 12.11 -7.81 6.93
CA ILE A 65 11.86 -7.32 8.28
C ILE A 65 12.63 -8.25 9.23
N ARG A 66 13.58 -7.72 10.00
CA ARG A 66 14.33 -8.47 11.00
C ARG A 66 13.39 -8.86 12.14
N THR A 67 12.63 -9.94 11.95
CA THR A 67 11.48 -10.28 12.79
C THR A 67 11.86 -10.48 14.25
N GLU A 68 13.08 -10.96 14.51
CA GLU A 68 13.65 -11.15 15.84
C GLU A 68 13.90 -9.81 16.53
N LYS A 69 14.44 -8.82 15.80
CA LYS A 69 14.59 -7.45 16.32
C LYS A 69 13.24 -6.81 16.59
N VAL A 70 12.27 -6.99 15.70
CA VAL A 70 10.91 -6.46 15.90
C VAL A 70 10.25 -7.10 17.11
N ALA A 71 10.38 -8.41 17.31
CA ALA A 71 9.86 -9.12 18.47
C ALA A 71 10.50 -8.62 19.78
N ALA A 72 11.82 -8.46 19.80
CA ALA A 72 12.55 -7.92 20.95
C ALA A 72 12.11 -6.48 21.29
N ILE A 73 11.95 -5.62 20.28
CA ILE A 73 11.46 -4.26 20.47
C ILE A 73 10.02 -4.26 21.01
N ARG A 74 9.14 -5.09 20.44
CA ARG A 74 7.76 -5.22 20.94
C ARG A 74 7.70 -5.66 22.40
N GLN A 75 8.56 -6.60 22.80
CA GLN A 75 8.66 -7.04 24.19
C GLN A 75 9.13 -5.90 25.10
N ALA A 76 10.16 -5.15 24.70
CA ALA A 76 10.66 -4.00 25.48
C ALA A 76 9.62 -2.88 25.62
N ILE A 77 8.76 -2.68 24.62
CA ILE A 77 7.64 -1.73 24.68
C ILE A 77 6.58 -2.22 25.68
N ALA A 78 6.23 -3.52 25.62
CA ALA A 78 5.25 -4.10 26.55
C ALA A 78 5.73 -4.07 28.01
N ASP A 79 7.04 -4.22 28.22
CA ASP A 79 7.69 -4.13 29.54
C ASP A 79 7.88 -2.68 30.01
N GLY A 80 7.67 -1.69 29.14
CA GLY A 80 7.88 -0.26 29.44
C GLY A 80 9.34 0.19 29.48
N SER A 81 10.31 -0.73 29.27
CA SER A 81 11.74 -0.42 29.26
C SER A 81 12.24 0.22 27.95
N TYR A 82 11.38 0.39 26.95
CA TYR A 82 11.76 0.98 25.67
C TYR A 82 11.94 2.51 25.74
N GLU A 83 11.10 3.18 26.54
CA GLU A 83 11.02 4.64 26.63
C GLU A 83 12.02 5.20 27.65
N THR A 84 13.29 5.21 27.26
CA THR A 84 14.38 5.82 28.04
C THR A 84 14.63 7.26 27.59
N PRO A 85 15.02 8.19 28.49
CA PRO A 85 15.28 9.58 28.13
C PRO A 85 16.33 9.74 27.02
N GLU A 86 17.33 8.86 26.98
CA GLU A 86 18.37 8.86 25.95
C GLU A 86 17.81 8.55 24.56
N LYS A 87 16.89 7.57 24.47
CA LYS A 87 16.22 7.23 23.21
C LYS A 87 15.27 8.32 22.74
N LEU A 88 14.59 8.99 23.68
CA LEU A 88 13.73 10.12 23.36
C LEU A 88 14.52 11.31 22.80
N SER A 89 15.67 11.63 23.40
CA SER A 89 16.57 12.66 22.87
C SER A 89 17.10 12.31 21.48
N ALA A 90 17.55 11.07 21.28
CA ALA A 90 18.02 10.62 19.97
C ALA A 90 16.90 10.61 18.91
N ALA A 91 15.68 10.22 19.29
CA ALA A 91 14.52 10.26 18.40
C ALA A 91 14.16 11.69 18.00
N LEU A 92 14.25 12.64 18.93
CA LEU A 92 14.03 14.06 18.64
C LEU A 92 15.08 14.60 17.68
N ASP A 93 16.36 14.28 17.90
CA ASP A 93 17.45 14.72 17.04
C ASP A 93 17.31 14.17 15.61
N SER A 94 17.02 12.88 15.48
CA SER A 94 16.76 12.26 14.17
C SER A 94 15.50 12.82 13.48
N LEU A 95 14.47 13.17 14.24
CA LEU A 95 13.28 13.82 13.70
C LEU A 95 13.64 15.20 13.12
N LEU A 96 14.45 15.99 13.83
CA LEU A 96 14.86 17.31 13.39
C LEU A 96 15.81 17.24 12.18
N ASP A 97 16.74 16.28 12.16
CA ASP A 97 17.63 16.01 11.01
C ASP A 97 16.82 15.66 9.75
N THR A 98 15.69 14.96 9.90
CA THR A 98 14.81 14.62 8.76
C THR A 98 14.16 15.84 8.13
N PHE A 99 13.97 16.94 8.87
CA PHE A 99 13.35 18.18 8.37
C PHE A 99 14.35 19.25 7.92
N ALA A 100 15.64 19.05 8.16
CA ALA A 100 16.71 19.97 7.76
C ALA A 100 17.16 19.70 6.31
#